data_AF-K6UZS7-F1
#
_entry.id   AF-K6UZS7-F1
#
_cell.length_a   1.000
_cell.length_b   1.000
_cell.length_c   1.000
_cell.angle_alpha   90.00
_cell.angle_beta   90.00
_cell.angle_gamma   90.00
#
_symmetry.space_group_name_H-M   'P 1'
#
loop_
_entity.id
_entity.type
_entity.pdbx_description
1 polymer ?
#
loop_
_entity_poly.entity_id
_entity_poly.type
_entity_poly.pdbx_seq_one_letter_code
_entity_poly.pdbx_strand_id
1 'polypeptide(L)'
;MAPGVQGQKVDKLPSQEIYDKFENAENCAHLGRGKSKAEIVGNVKLVLGLYQIKEEKVATEIFNAWCHACSEGGDQDSQNNACHFLFYWIGDRIKDKLNVIELYDVMKVIYHNLPLGQCNNNCRNIYDDISGAFFKWAKDLWDYEYNFSTLKGQRDCSGYTSNPKYTEQLTASQEAYKELCDRCDDSVDSYCMKIKREHIDTKKCRTWKPTGLNCKIIQESVVP
;
A
#
# COMPACT_ATOMS: atom_id res chain seq x y z
N MET A 1 20.67 36.29 -18.71
CA MET A 1 20.52 34.86 -18.36
C MET A 1 19.38 34.77 -17.37
N ALA A 2 18.22 34.23 -17.78
CA ALA A 2 17.06 34.08 -16.90
C ALA A 2 17.30 32.90 -15.94
N PRO A 3 16.85 32.97 -14.67
CA PRO A 3 16.92 31.84 -13.76
C PRO A 3 15.93 30.77 -14.24
N GLY A 4 16.43 29.55 -14.43
CA GLY A 4 15.60 28.40 -14.79
C GLY A 4 14.56 28.13 -13.71
N VAL A 5 13.31 27.93 -14.13
CA VAL A 5 12.22 27.46 -13.27
C VAL A 5 12.58 26.07 -12.77
N GLN A 6 13.09 25.99 -11.54
CA GLN A 6 13.29 24.73 -10.86
C GLN A 6 11.91 24.26 -10.38
N GLY A 7 11.35 23.25 -11.05
CA GLY A 7 10.22 22.51 -10.51
C GLY A 7 10.56 22.06 -9.10
N GLN A 8 9.62 22.22 -8.16
CA GLN A 8 9.84 21.88 -6.77
C GLN A 8 10.25 20.40 -6.68
N LYS A 9 11.48 20.15 -6.21
CA LYS A 9 12.01 18.79 -6.11
C LYS A 9 11.23 18.07 -5.02
N VAL A 10 10.44 17.08 -5.40
CA VAL A 10 9.68 16.27 -4.46
C VAL A 10 10.49 15.04 -4.11
N ASP A 11 10.74 14.79 -2.82
CA ASP A 11 11.58 13.68 -2.36
C ASP A 11 10.81 12.37 -2.14
N LYS A 12 9.48 12.43 -2.03
CA LYS A 12 8.60 11.29 -1.73
C LYS A 12 7.37 11.25 -2.62
N LEU A 13 6.96 10.06 -3.01
CA LEU A 13 5.69 9.86 -3.73
C LEU A 13 4.51 9.85 -2.75
N PRO A 14 3.27 10.15 -3.19
CA PRO A 14 2.11 10.19 -2.30
C PRO A 14 1.90 8.91 -1.46
N SER A 15 2.11 7.73 -2.03
CA SER A 15 2.08 6.45 -1.30
C SER A 15 3.18 6.35 -0.24
N GLN A 16 4.38 6.85 -0.51
CA GLN A 16 5.49 6.85 0.45
C GLN A 16 5.17 7.73 1.65
N GLU A 17 4.53 8.88 1.43
CA GLU A 17 4.07 9.76 2.51
C GLU A 17 3.06 9.05 3.43
N ILE A 18 2.23 8.15 2.90
CA ILE A 18 1.30 7.36 3.71
C ILE A 18 2.05 6.29 4.50
N TYR A 19 2.95 5.53 3.87
CA TYR A 19 3.75 4.55 4.58
C TYR A 19 4.58 5.18 5.71
N ASP A 20 5.12 6.39 5.50
CA ASP A 20 5.83 7.12 6.55
C ASP A 20 4.95 7.41 7.77
N LYS A 21 3.65 7.65 7.58
CA LYS A 21 2.73 7.85 8.72
C LYS A 21 2.63 6.60 9.59
N PHE A 22 2.71 5.41 8.99
CA PHE A 22 2.70 4.15 9.73
C PHE A 22 4.04 3.88 10.42
N GLU A 23 5.16 4.15 9.77
CA GLU A 23 6.49 4.04 10.37
C GLU A 23 6.64 4.95 11.60
N ASN A 24 6.05 6.15 11.54
CA ASN A 24 6.11 7.15 12.61
C ASN A 24 4.84 7.18 13.48
N ALA A 25 3.94 6.19 13.36
CA ALA A 25 2.71 6.17 14.13
C ALA A 25 3.03 5.94 15.60
N GLU A 26 2.76 6.94 16.44
CA GLU A 26 2.87 6.84 17.89
C GLU A 26 1.50 7.08 18.54
N ASN A 27 1.27 6.38 19.67
CA ASN A 27 0.24 6.73 20.66
C ASN A 27 -1.15 7.03 20.08
N CYS A 28 -1.72 6.08 19.34
CA CYS A 28 -3.10 6.16 18.94
C CYS A 28 -4.04 6.18 20.16
N ALA A 29 -4.72 7.33 20.37
CA ALA A 29 -5.60 7.58 21.50
C ALA A 29 -7.06 7.13 21.25
N HIS A 30 -7.40 6.82 20.00
CA HIS A 30 -8.77 6.61 19.56
C HIS A 30 -9.02 5.15 19.21
N LEU A 31 -9.25 4.34 20.24
CA LEU A 31 -9.95 3.06 20.05
C LEU A 31 -11.34 3.17 20.65
N GLY A 32 -12.32 2.60 19.96
CA GLY A 32 -13.65 2.42 20.52
C GLY A 32 -13.63 1.55 21.78
N ARG A 33 -14.80 1.24 22.36
CA ARG A 33 -14.87 0.29 23.48
C ARG A 33 -14.36 -1.09 23.03
N GLY A 34 -13.46 -1.71 23.81
CA GLY A 34 -12.98 -3.07 23.55
C GLY A 34 -11.65 -3.40 24.24
N LYS A 35 -10.89 -4.32 23.65
CA LYS A 35 -9.53 -4.71 24.07
C LYS A 35 -8.60 -3.48 24.17
N SER A 36 -7.83 -3.41 25.24
CA SER A 36 -6.79 -2.41 25.43
C SER A 36 -5.62 -2.58 24.45
N LYS A 37 -4.82 -1.52 24.26
CA LYS A 37 -3.54 -1.58 23.51
C LYS A 37 -2.67 -2.75 23.97
N ALA A 38 -2.50 -2.91 25.28
CA ALA A 38 -1.66 -3.96 25.85
C ALA A 38 -2.15 -5.37 25.47
N GLU A 39 -3.46 -5.59 25.50
CA GLU A 39 -4.05 -6.87 25.08
C GLU A 39 -3.88 -7.14 23.59
N ILE A 40 -4.10 -6.13 22.73
CA ILE A 40 -3.95 -6.30 21.28
C ILE A 40 -2.49 -6.57 20.92
N VAL A 41 -1.56 -5.76 21.44
CA VAL A 41 -0.12 -5.96 21.23
C VAL A 41 0.32 -7.32 21.77
N GLY A 42 -0.15 -7.73 22.95
CA GLY A 42 0.16 -9.05 23.52
C GLY A 42 -0.31 -10.21 22.64
N ASN A 43 -1.52 -10.12 22.09
CA ASN A 43 -2.06 -11.13 21.17
C ASN A 43 -1.26 -11.19 19.85
N VAL A 44 -0.99 -10.04 19.23
CA VAL A 44 -0.18 -9.98 18.00
C VAL A 44 1.23 -10.51 18.26
N LYS A 45 1.85 -10.15 19.39
CA LYS A 45 3.18 -10.65 19.78
C LYS A 45 3.20 -12.17 19.94
N LEU A 46 2.18 -12.76 20.59
CA LEU A 46 2.08 -14.20 20.74
C LEU A 46 2.04 -14.90 19.37
N VAL A 47 1.23 -14.38 18.45
CA VAL A 47 1.11 -14.90 17.08
C VAL A 47 2.44 -14.79 16.35
N LEU A 48 3.07 -13.62 16.32
CA LEU A 48 4.38 -13.42 15.69
C LEU A 48 5.43 -14.40 16.24
N GLY A 49 5.39 -14.67 17.55
CA GLY A 49 6.26 -15.64 18.21
C GLY A 49 6.08 -17.08 17.71
N LEU A 50 4.84 -17.50 17.41
CA LEU A 50 4.55 -18.82 16.80
C LEU A 50 5.21 -18.96 15.42
N TYR A 51 5.36 -17.84 14.71
CA TYR A 51 5.99 -17.75 13.39
C TYR A 51 7.48 -17.39 13.46
N GLN A 52 8.10 -17.47 14.65
CA GLN A 52 9.51 -17.17 14.90
C GLN A 52 9.92 -15.70 14.63
N ILE A 53 8.95 -14.78 14.51
CA ILE A 53 9.20 -13.34 14.45
C ILE A 53 9.37 -12.84 15.88
N LYS A 54 10.62 -12.74 16.33
CA LYS A 54 10.99 -12.43 17.73
C LYS A 54 11.23 -10.95 18.02
N GLU A 55 11.11 -10.09 17.00
CA GLU A 55 11.33 -8.66 17.17
C GLU A 55 10.23 -8.03 18.03
N GLU A 56 10.62 -7.66 19.25
CA GLU A 56 9.73 -7.11 20.28
C GLU A 56 8.88 -5.92 19.82
N LYS A 57 9.43 -5.09 18.93
CA LYS A 57 8.76 -3.86 18.48
C LYS A 57 7.70 -4.10 17.40
N VAL A 58 7.81 -5.17 16.60
CA VAL A 58 6.94 -5.40 15.43
C VAL A 58 5.47 -5.45 15.83
N ALA A 59 5.12 -6.11 16.94
CA ALA A 59 3.75 -6.15 17.42
C ALA A 59 3.19 -4.76 17.78
N THR A 60 4.03 -3.90 18.38
CA THR A 60 3.64 -2.53 18.73
C THR A 60 3.50 -1.65 17.50
N GLU A 61 4.40 -1.79 16.53
CA GLU A 61 4.36 -1.06 15.26
C GLU A 61 3.11 -1.44 14.45
N ILE A 62 2.81 -2.74 14.33
CA ILE A 62 1.56 -3.23 13.69
C ILE A 62 0.33 -2.63 14.37
N PHE A 63 0.30 -2.64 15.71
CA PHE A 63 -0.82 -2.05 16.44
C PHE A 63 -0.96 -0.54 16.14
N ASN A 64 0.15 0.21 16.17
CA ASN A 64 0.10 1.66 15.95
C ASN A 64 -0.34 1.98 14.52
N ALA A 65 0.19 1.28 13.51
CA ALA A 65 -0.20 1.43 12.11
C ALA A 65 -1.68 1.09 11.90
N TRP A 66 -2.15 -0.04 12.45
CA TRP A 66 -3.56 -0.43 12.39
C TRP A 66 -4.46 0.62 13.03
N CYS A 67 -4.09 1.10 14.22
CA CYS A 67 -4.88 2.10 14.92
C CYS A 67 -4.94 3.44 14.17
N HIS A 68 -3.84 3.85 13.52
CA HIS A 68 -3.82 5.00 12.64
C HIS A 68 -4.77 4.81 11.45
N ALA A 69 -4.65 3.71 10.72
CA ALA A 69 -5.52 3.38 9.59
C ALA A 69 -7.00 3.28 9.99
N CYS A 70 -7.30 2.88 11.23
CA CYS A 70 -8.66 2.83 11.78
C CYS A 70 -9.22 4.19 12.20
N SER A 71 -8.35 5.16 12.47
CA SER A 71 -8.72 6.49 12.95
C SER A 71 -8.70 7.55 11.84
N GLU A 72 -8.13 7.24 10.67
CA GLU A 72 -8.20 8.13 9.51
C GLU A 72 -9.67 8.33 9.11
N GLY A 73 -10.19 9.51 9.41
CA GLY A 73 -11.49 9.96 8.91
C GLY A 73 -11.41 10.31 7.42
N GLY A 74 -12.57 10.48 6.80
CA GLY A 74 -12.69 10.89 5.40
C GLY A 74 -13.80 10.13 4.69
N ASP A 75 -13.83 10.26 3.37
CA ASP A 75 -14.79 9.54 2.52
C ASP A 75 -14.46 8.04 2.44
N GLN A 76 -15.33 7.28 1.80
CA GLN A 76 -15.17 5.83 1.69
C GLN A 76 -13.90 5.44 0.92
N ASP A 77 -13.47 6.26 -0.03
CA ASP A 77 -12.28 5.99 -0.84
C ASP A 77 -11.01 6.18 0.00
N SER A 78 -10.93 7.24 0.81
CA SER A 78 -9.81 7.46 1.72
C SER A 78 -9.70 6.36 2.77
N GLN A 79 -10.83 5.89 3.31
CA GLN A 79 -10.88 4.78 4.27
C GLN A 79 -10.42 3.46 3.64
N ASN A 80 -10.89 3.16 2.43
CA ASN A 80 -10.46 1.98 1.68
C ASN A 80 -8.96 2.02 1.40
N ASN A 81 -8.44 3.18 1.00
CA ASN A 81 -7.01 3.37 0.76
C ASN A 81 -6.19 3.14 2.02
N ALA A 82 -6.59 3.70 3.17
CA ALA A 82 -5.91 3.50 4.45
C ALA A 82 -5.76 2.02 4.81
N CYS A 83 -6.81 1.22 4.63
CA CYS A 83 -6.78 -0.22 4.89
C CYS A 83 -5.91 -0.99 3.89
N HIS A 84 -5.88 -0.59 2.60
CA HIS A 84 -4.99 -1.20 1.61
C HIS A 84 -3.52 -0.88 1.92
N PHE A 85 -3.21 0.36 2.28
CA PHE A 85 -1.87 0.73 2.71
C PHE A 85 -1.45 -0.04 3.97
N LEU A 86 -2.34 -0.19 4.94
CA LEU A 86 -2.07 -1.00 6.13
C LEU A 86 -1.72 -2.45 5.75
N PHE A 87 -2.48 -3.04 4.84
CA PHE A 87 -2.26 -4.41 4.36
C PHE A 87 -0.86 -4.60 3.79
N TYR A 88 -0.48 -3.74 2.84
CA TYR A 88 0.85 -3.81 2.23
C TYR A 88 1.96 -3.45 3.23
N TRP A 89 1.70 -2.53 4.15
CA TRP A 89 2.68 -2.16 5.18
C TRP A 89 2.95 -3.32 6.15
N ILE A 90 1.91 -3.99 6.66
CA ILE A 90 2.09 -5.16 7.54
C ILE A 90 2.84 -6.27 6.81
N GLY A 91 2.44 -6.57 5.57
CA GLY A 91 3.09 -7.61 4.77
C GLY A 91 4.57 -7.32 4.53
N ASP A 92 4.94 -6.10 4.16
CA ASP A 92 6.35 -5.68 4.03
C ASP A 92 7.11 -5.81 5.36
N ARG A 93 6.43 -5.53 6.49
CA ARG A 93 7.06 -5.65 7.81
C ARG A 93 7.38 -7.09 8.19
N ILE A 94 6.66 -8.08 7.69
CA ILE A 94 6.84 -9.48 8.11
C ILE A 94 7.46 -10.38 7.05
N LYS A 95 7.26 -10.10 5.75
CA LYS A 95 7.59 -11.04 4.66
C LYS A 95 9.05 -11.51 4.67
N ASP A 96 10.00 -10.60 4.91
CA ASP A 96 11.44 -10.91 4.87
C ASP A 96 11.90 -11.65 6.14
N LYS A 97 11.01 -11.79 7.13
CA LYS A 97 11.23 -12.51 8.38
C LYS A 97 10.66 -13.94 8.33
N LEU A 98 9.91 -14.27 7.28
CA LEU A 98 9.34 -15.59 7.07
C LEU A 98 10.35 -16.45 6.31
N ASN A 99 10.65 -17.63 6.86
CA ASN A 99 11.58 -18.57 6.22
C ASN A 99 10.84 -19.57 5.33
N VAL A 100 9.97 -20.40 5.94
CA VAL A 100 9.25 -21.48 5.25
C VAL A 100 7.73 -21.24 5.25
N ILE A 101 7.29 -20.25 6.01
CA ILE A 101 5.87 -20.04 6.29
C ILE A 101 5.32 -19.05 5.27
N GLU A 102 4.18 -19.39 4.70
CA GLU A 102 3.52 -18.55 3.71
C GLU A 102 3.04 -17.23 4.32
N LEU A 103 3.20 -16.14 3.57
CA LEU A 103 2.83 -14.80 4.02
C LEU A 103 1.35 -14.71 4.38
N TYR A 104 0.47 -15.33 3.58
CA TYR A 104 -0.98 -15.26 3.79
C TYR A 104 -1.39 -15.88 5.14
N ASP A 105 -0.73 -16.97 5.58
CA ASP A 105 -1.04 -17.62 6.85
C ASP A 105 -0.78 -16.66 8.02
N VAL A 106 0.36 -15.98 7.99
CA VAL A 106 0.74 -15.04 9.05
C VAL A 106 -0.15 -13.79 9.02
N MET A 107 -0.40 -13.23 7.83
CA MET A 107 -1.31 -12.09 7.65
C MET A 107 -2.71 -12.39 8.20
N LYS A 108 -3.26 -13.57 7.89
CA LYS A 108 -4.58 -14.00 8.36
C LYS A 108 -4.67 -14.03 9.88
N VAL A 109 -3.68 -14.58 10.56
CA VAL A 109 -3.69 -14.66 12.03
C VAL A 109 -3.44 -13.30 12.66
N ILE A 110 -2.59 -12.44 12.08
CA ILE A 110 -2.42 -11.05 12.56
C ILE A 110 -3.76 -10.31 12.50
N TYR A 111 -4.41 -10.29 11.34
CA TYR A 111 -5.69 -9.58 11.17
C TYR A 111 -6.82 -10.15 12.03
N HIS A 112 -6.81 -11.45 12.32
CA HIS A 112 -7.76 -12.04 13.27
C HIS A 112 -7.59 -11.49 14.70
N ASN A 113 -6.36 -11.10 15.07
CA ASN A 113 -6.05 -10.54 16.39
C ASN A 113 -6.19 -9.01 16.46
N LEU A 114 -6.38 -8.35 15.32
CA LEU A 114 -6.74 -6.93 15.23
C LEU A 114 -8.26 -6.78 15.35
N PRO A 115 -8.79 -6.09 16.38
CA PRO A 115 -10.22 -6.11 16.67
C PRO A 115 -11.02 -5.21 15.71
N LEU A 116 -11.58 -5.81 14.66
CA LEU A 116 -12.40 -5.11 13.65
C LEU A 116 -13.50 -4.20 14.25
N GLY A 117 -14.14 -4.62 15.34
CA GLY A 117 -15.19 -3.85 16.01
C GLY A 117 -14.69 -2.55 16.68
N GLN A 118 -13.38 -2.36 16.82
CA GLN A 118 -12.77 -1.11 17.30
C GLN A 118 -12.20 -0.26 16.18
N CYS A 119 -12.29 -0.72 14.93
CA CYS A 119 -11.78 -0.04 13.76
C CYS A 119 -12.93 0.61 12.99
N ASN A 120 -13.00 1.94 12.95
CA ASN A 120 -14.08 2.65 12.26
C ASN A 120 -14.09 2.31 10.75
N ASN A 121 -12.91 2.15 10.17
CA ASN A 121 -12.74 1.83 8.75
C ASN A 121 -12.82 0.32 8.47
N ASN A 122 -13.03 -0.52 9.49
CA ASN A 122 -13.20 -1.97 9.36
C ASN A 122 -12.08 -2.61 8.50
N CYS A 123 -10.82 -2.20 8.74
CA CYS A 123 -9.67 -2.70 8.00
C CYS A 123 -9.47 -4.20 8.23
N ARG A 124 -9.86 -4.99 7.22
CA ARG A 124 -9.76 -6.45 7.18
C ARG A 124 -8.53 -6.91 6.42
N ASN A 125 -8.26 -8.22 6.52
CA ASN A 125 -7.37 -8.88 5.57
C ASN A 125 -8.05 -8.88 4.19
N ILE A 126 -7.55 -8.06 3.27
CA ILE A 126 -8.20 -7.82 1.96
C ILE A 126 -7.85 -8.89 0.92
N TYR A 127 -6.74 -9.62 1.10
CA TYR A 127 -6.33 -10.74 0.26
C TYR A 127 -5.83 -11.88 1.15
N ASP A 128 -6.72 -12.78 1.57
CA ASP A 128 -6.47 -13.76 2.63
C ASP A 128 -5.73 -15.02 2.19
N ASP A 129 -5.46 -15.12 0.89
CA ASP A 129 -4.76 -16.22 0.22
C ASP A 129 -3.57 -15.75 -0.62
N ILE A 130 -3.14 -14.47 -0.49
CA ILE A 130 -2.10 -13.92 -1.36
C ILE A 130 -0.70 -14.50 -1.07
N SER A 131 -0.11 -15.14 -2.06
CA SER A 131 1.27 -15.65 -1.94
C SER A 131 2.30 -14.51 -1.86
N GLY A 132 3.51 -14.80 -1.38
CA GLY A 132 4.58 -13.80 -1.29
C GLY A 132 4.98 -13.16 -2.64
N ALA A 133 4.99 -13.94 -3.73
CA ALA A 133 5.29 -13.40 -5.06
C ALA A 133 4.17 -12.47 -5.56
N PHE A 134 2.91 -12.90 -5.42
CA PHE A 134 1.75 -12.07 -5.78
C PHE A 134 1.68 -10.81 -4.93
N PHE A 135 2.03 -10.89 -3.64
CA PHE A 135 2.04 -9.75 -2.74
C PHE A 135 2.96 -8.64 -3.24
N LYS A 136 4.20 -8.96 -3.68
CA LYS A 136 5.12 -7.95 -4.19
C LYS A 136 4.56 -7.26 -5.43
N TRP A 137 4.12 -8.03 -6.43
CA TRP A 137 3.58 -7.43 -7.66
C TRP A 137 2.31 -6.64 -7.40
N ALA A 138 1.43 -7.16 -6.52
CA ALA A 138 0.21 -6.48 -6.11
C ALA A 138 0.50 -5.10 -5.49
N LYS A 139 1.50 -5.05 -4.61
CA LYS A 139 1.94 -3.81 -3.98
C LYS A 139 2.52 -2.82 -4.99
N ASP A 140 3.43 -3.27 -5.85
CA ASP A 140 4.08 -2.41 -6.85
C ASP A 140 3.05 -1.77 -7.80
N LEU A 141 2.05 -2.56 -8.23
CA LEU A 141 0.96 -2.07 -9.06
C LEU A 141 0.04 -1.11 -8.30
N TRP A 142 -0.39 -1.49 -7.08
CA TRP A 142 -1.26 -0.66 -6.24
C TRP A 142 -0.63 0.70 -5.90
N ASP A 143 0.62 0.71 -5.42
CA ASP A 143 1.31 1.94 -5.04
C ASP A 143 1.42 2.90 -6.24
N TYR A 144 1.62 2.33 -7.44
CA TYR A 144 1.66 3.10 -8.68
C TYR A 144 0.28 3.65 -9.07
N GLU A 145 -0.77 2.84 -9.03
CA GLU A 145 -2.14 3.27 -9.33
C GLU A 145 -2.62 4.37 -8.39
N TYR A 146 -2.28 4.26 -7.10
CA TYR A 146 -2.56 5.29 -6.11
C TYR A 146 -1.81 6.58 -6.44
N ASN A 147 -0.50 6.51 -6.71
CA ASN A 147 0.28 7.69 -7.07
C ASN A 147 -0.23 8.33 -8.36
N PHE A 148 -0.50 7.52 -9.38
CA PHE A 148 -1.02 7.97 -10.65
C PHE A 148 -2.37 8.67 -10.47
N SER A 149 -3.32 8.07 -9.75
CA SER A 149 -4.64 8.67 -9.52
C SER A 149 -4.57 9.95 -8.70
N THR A 150 -3.71 10.01 -7.68
CA THR A 150 -3.48 11.20 -6.85
C THR A 150 -2.87 12.36 -7.63
N LEU A 151 -1.96 12.07 -8.56
CA LEU A 151 -1.23 13.07 -9.34
C LEU A 151 -1.93 13.42 -10.66
N LYS A 152 -2.79 12.53 -11.18
CA LYS A 152 -3.49 12.74 -12.44
C LYS A 152 -4.42 13.94 -12.33
N GLY A 153 -4.19 14.94 -13.18
CA GLY A 153 -4.97 16.18 -13.20
C GLY A 153 -4.39 17.29 -12.35
N GLN A 154 -3.34 17.02 -11.56
CA GLN A 154 -2.53 18.09 -10.98
C GLN A 154 -1.84 18.87 -12.09
N ARG A 155 -1.91 20.21 -12.03
CA ARG A 155 -1.27 21.08 -13.02
C ARG A 155 0.24 20.95 -12.94
N ASP A 156 0.81 20.84 -11.74
CA ASP A 156 2.24 20.66 -11.54
C ASP A 156 2.56 19.30 -10.91
N CYS A 157 2.71 18.28 -11.76
CA CYS A 157 3.30 16.99 -11.37
C CYS A 157 4.75 16.82 -11.88
N SER A 158 5.37 17.91 -12.35
CA SER A 158 6.71 17.88 -12.94
C SER A 158 7.79 17.47 -11.93
N GLY A 159 7.63 17.93 -10.68
CA GLY A 159 8.50 17.53 -9.56
C GLY A 159 8.47 16.02 -9.27
N TYR A 160 7.31 15.38 -9.43
CA TYR A 160 7.16 13.93 -9.24
C TYR A 160 7.70 13.13 -10.43
N THR A 161 7.34 13.53 -11.66
CA THR A 161 7.81 12.82 -12.86
C THR A 161 9.32 12.93 -13.09
N SER A 162 9.95 13.98 -12.53
CA SER A 162 11.41 14.13 -12.51
C SER A 162 12.09 13.39 -11.35
N ASN A 163 11.33 12.81 -10.41
CA ASN A 163 11.88 12.04 -9.30
C ASN A 163 12.31 10.64 -9.78
N PRO A 164 13.56 10.20 -9.56
CA PRO A 164 14.01 8.85 -9.93
C PRO A 164 13.11 7.73 -9.37
N LYS A 165 12.58 7.90 -8.16
CA LYS A 165 11.66 6.95 -7.52
C LYS A 165 10.37 6.76 -8.31
N TYR A 166 9.89 7.81 -8.98
CA TYR A 166 8.71 7.70 -9.85
C TYR A 166 9.00 6.81 -11.06
N THR A 167 10.16 6.98 -11.70
CA THR A 167 10.59 6.17 -12.84
C THR A 167 10.83 4.71 -12.44
N GLU A 168 11.46 4.48 -11.28
CA GLU A 168 11.63 3.14 -10.70
C GLU A 168 10.27 2.48 -10.45
N GLN A 169 9.33 3.20 -9.83
CA GLN A 169 8.00 2.67 -9.55
C GLN A 169 7.20 2.39 -10.82
N LEU A 170 7.28 3.25 -11.84
CA LEU A 170 6.67 3.01 -13.14
C LEU A 170 7.22 1.74 -13.79
N THR A 171 8.52 1.51 -13.68
CA THR A 171 9.16 0.30 -14.25
C THR A 171 8.70 -0.95 -13.48
N ALA A 172 8.76 -0.89 -12.15
CA ALA A 172 8.31 -1.98 -11.28
C ALA A 172 6.82 -2.30 -11.48
N SER A 173 5.95 -1.30 -11.67
CA SER A 173 4.53 -1.52 -11.91
C SER A 173 4.24 -2.12 -13.29
N GLN A 174 5.01 -1.75 -14.32
CA GLN A 174 4.92 -2.37 -15.64
C GLN A 174 5.32 -3.86 -15.60
N GLU A 175 6.38 -4.19 -14.88
CA GLU A 175 6.82 -5.57 -14.65
C GLU A 175 5.79 -6.34 -13.83
N ALA A 176 5.31 -5.76 -12.73
CA ALA A 176 4.28 -6.35 -11.89
C ALA A 176 2.99 -6.63 -12.67
N TYR A 177 2.53 -5.67 -13.48
CA TYR A 177 1.37 -5.85 -14.34
C TYR A 177 1.56 -7.04 -15.29
N LYS A 178 2.73 -7.14 -15.93
CA LYS A 178 3.06 -8.27 -16.81
C LYS A 178 3.07 -9.61 -16.08
N GLU A 179 3.72 -9.71 -14.92
CA GLU A 179 3.77 -10.96 -14.17
C GLU A 179 2.39 -11.38 -13.64
N LEU A 180 1.59 -10.42 -13.15
CA LEU A 180 0.21 -10.67 -12.74
C LEU A 180 -0.64 -11.13 -13.93
N CYS A 181 -0.49 -10.51 -15.09
CA CYS A 181 -1.14 -10.92 -16.32
C CYS A 181 -0.82 -12.38 -16.69
N ASP A 182 0.46 -12.73 -16.70
CA ASP A 182 0.93 -14.03 -17.15
C ASP A 182 0.57 -15.14 -16.15
N ARG A 183 0.57 -14.84 -14.85
CA ARG A 183 0.42 -15.85 -13.78
C ARG A 183 -0.98 -15.92 -13.20
N CYS A 184 -1.79 -14.89 -13.36
CA CYS A 184 -3.14 -14.93 -12.84
C CYS A 184 -4.09 -15.77 -13.69
N ASP A 185 -3.81 -16.10 -14.96
CA ASP A 185 -4.77 -16.80 -15.84
C ASP A 185 -5.38 -18.06 -15.18
N ASP A 186 -4.55 -18.91 -14.56
CA ASP A 186 -4.99 -20.12 -13.86
C ASP A 186 -5.13 -19.97 -12.33
N SER A 187 -4.69 -18.84 -11.78
CA SER A 187 -4.74 -18.62 -10.33
C SER A 187 -6.15 -18.23 -9.86
N VAL A 188 -6.56 -18.80 -8.74
CA VAL A 188 -7.79 -18.42 -8.00
C VAL A 188 -7.49 -17.54 -6.79
N ASP A 189 -6.24 -17.12 -6.61
CA ASP A 189 -5.84 -16.14 -5.60
C ASP A 189 -6.76 -14.90 -5.65
N SER A 190 -7.20 -14.42 -4.50
CA SER A 190 -8.15 -13.30 -4.40
C SER A 190 -7.67 -12.04 -5.13
N TYR A 191 -6.36 -11.77 -5.12
CA TYR A 191 -5.79 -10.67 -5.88
C TYR A 191 -5.81 -10.96 -7.38
N CYS A 192 -5.52 -12.19 -7.79
CA CYS A 192 -5.67 -12.58 -9.19
C CYS A 192 -7.11 -12.49 -9.69
N MET A 193 -8.11 -12.78 -8.85
CA MET A 193 -9.51 -12.53 -9.20
C MET A 193 -9.80 -11.04 -9.42
N LYS A 194 -9.20 -10.15 -8.63
CA LYS A 194 -9.28 -8.70 -8.84
C LYS A 194 -8.67 -8.31 -10.19
N ILE A 195 -7.44 -8.75 -10.46
CA ILE A 195 -6.74 -8.49 -11.72
C ILE A 195 -7.53 -9.00 -12.92
N LYS A 196 -8.13 -10.20 -12.83
CA LYS A 196 -8.98 -10.74 -13.89
C LYS A 196 -10.15 -9.83 -14.22
N ARG A 197 -10.85 -9.30 -13.21
CA ARG A 197 -12.02 -8.42 -13.40
C ARG A 197 -11.62 -7.06 -13.99
N GLU A 198 -10.50 -6.50 -13.54
CA GLU A 198 -10.11 -5.13 -13.86
C GLU A 198 -9.29 -5.04 -15.15
N HIS A 199 -8.47 -6.06 -15.43
CA HIS A 199 -7.40 -5.98 -16.41
C HIS A 199 -7.35 -7.12 -17.43
N ILE A 200 -8.13 -8.20 -17.28
CA ILE A 200 -8.16 -9.30 -18.24
C ILE A 200 -9.52 -9.33 -18.93
N ASP A 201 -9.52 -9.25 -20.26
CA ASP A 201 -10.72 -9.46 -21.07
C ASP A 201 -10.47 -10.61 -22.04
N THR A 202 -11.38 -11.59 -22.10
CA THR A 202 -11.26 -12.78 -22.98
C THR A 202 -9.93 -13.55 -22.83
N LYS A 203 -9.43 -13.73 -21.59
CA LYS A 203 -8.12 -14.36 -21.27
C LYS A 203 -6.89 -13.64 -21.86
N LYS A 204 -7.04 -12.39 -22.25
CA LYS A 204 -5.94 -11.53 -22.64
C LYS A 204 -5.88 -10.35 -21.71
N CYS A 205 -4.67 -10.00 -21.28
CA CYS A 205 -4.52 -8.73 -20.61
C CYS A 205 -4.91 -7.59 -21.54
N ARG A 206 -5.67 -6.66 -20.98
CA ARG A 206 -6.01 -5.41 -21.64
C ARG A 206 -4.71 -4.75 -22.06
N THR A 207 -4.77 -3.99 -23.15
CA THR A 207 -3.64 -3.18 -23.62
C THR A 207 -3.26 -2.07 -22.64
N TRP A 208 -4.05 -1.87 -21.58
CA TRP A 208 -3.74 -0.93 -20.53
C TRP A 208 -2.55 -1.44 -19.71
N LYS A 209 -1.43 -0.74 -19.85
CA LYS A 209 -0.25 -0.88 -18.99
C LYS A 209 -0.08 0.41 -18.19
N PRO A 210 0.55 0.37 -17.02
CA PRO A 210 1.03 1.56 -16.34
C PRO A 210 1.76 2.51 -17.31
N THR A 211 1.27 3.75 -17.45
CA THR A 211 1.83 4.76 -18.37
C THR A 211 2.25 6.00 -17.62
N GLY A 212 3.41 6.56 -17.95
CA GLY A 212 3.87 7.82 -17.37
C GLY A 212 2.81 8.93 -17.34
N LEU A 213 2.79 9.70 -16.25
CA LEU A 213 1.95 10.89 -16.13
C LEU A 213 2.33 11.94 -17.17
N ASN A 214 1.32 12.57 -17.77
CA ASN A 214 1.52 13.72 -18.64
C ASN A 214 1.25 15.00 -17.85
N CYS A 215 2.32 15.69 -17.45
CA CYS A 215 2.24 16.92 -16.66
C CYS A 215 2.18 18.14 -17.60
N LYS A 216 1.15 18.98 -17.45
CA LYS A 216 1.07 20.26 -18.19
C LYS A 216 1.92 21.32 -17.47
N ILE A 217 3.08 21.64 -18.01
CA ILE A 217 3.94 22.69 -17.45
C ILE A 217 3.16 24.02 -17.41
N ILE A 218 3.10 24.66 -16.24
CA ILE A 218 2.65 26.05 -16.14
C ILE A 218 3.74 26.91 -16.77
N GLN A 219 3.54 27.32 -18.03
CA GLN A 219 4.22 28.52 -18.51
C GLN A 219 3.52 29.69 -17.82
N GLU A 220 4.13 30.27 -16.78
CA GLU A 220 3.71 31.58 -16.34
C GLU A 220 3.86 32.54 -17.52
N SER A 221 2.73 33.07 -17.97
CA SER A 221 2.69 34.15 -18.94
C SER A 221 3.50 35.31 -18.37
N VAL A 222 4.70 35.50 -18.90
CA VAL A 222 5.45 36.75 -18.74
C VAL A 222 4.58 37.82 -19.38
N VAL A 223 3.81 38.55 -18.58
CA VAL A 223 3.04 39.70 -19.04
C VAL A 223 4.06 40.77 -19.46
N PRO A 224 4.00 41.25 -20.70
CA PRO A 224 4.99 42.18 -21.27
C PRO A 224 4.98 43.57 -20.63
#